data_AF-A0A7W7MGT8-F1
#
_entry.id   AF-A0A7W7MGT8-F1
#
_cell.length_a   1.000
_cell.length_b   1.000
_cell.length_c   1.000
_cell.angle_alpha   90.00
_cell.angle_beta   90.00
_cell.angle_gamma   90.00
#
_symmetry.space_group_name_H-M   'P 1'
#
loop_
_entity.id
_entity.type
_entity.pdbx_description
1 polymer ?
#
loop_
_entity_poly.entity_id
_entity_poly.type
_entity_poly.pdbx_seq_one_letter_code
_entity_poly.pdbx_strand_id
1 'polypeptide(L)'
;MEIPGLGPVEHHEHLGSFRSAPVPVPVLGGALCRIAVEGYDGGPDFHAAIGAFLALDRTVLTAAAPAIFEYYRDIIEEVLACGEEDELYADIPGPGQVLDYVTLGTEPLVVRDSHDDRRVYVRVACDCDWEEEHGLDLVFRDGAAITLVGPSTGTLRNLGTFDELTEDVIYRRRPSRTEG
;
A
#
# COMPACT_ATOMS: atom_id res chain seq x y z
N MET A 1 -6.46 -13.24 -22.59
CA MET A 1 -6.28 -14.07 -21.37
C MET A 1 -7.34 -13.64 -20.37
N GLU A 2 -7.77 -14.52 -19.47
CA GLU A 2 -8.69 -14.17 -18.40
C GLU A 2 -8.06 -14.52 -17.05
N ILE A 3 -8.23 -13.64 -16.07
CA ILE A 3 -7.82 -13.88 -14.67
C ILE A 3 -9.09 -13.95 -13.82
N PRO A 4 -9.32 -15.05 -13.08
CA PRO A 4 -10.43 -15.16 -12.13
C PRO A 4 -10.51 -13.96 -11.18
N GLY A 5 -11.71 -13.39 -11.05
CA GLY A 5 -11.97 -12.17 -10.28
C GLY A 5 -11.82 -10.87 -11.06
N LEU A 6 -10.96 -10.82 -12.09
CA LEU A 6 -10.75 -9.62 -12.92
C LEU A 6 -11.40 -9.70 -14.30
N GLY A 7 -11.67 -10.91 -14.79
CA GLY A 7 -12.18 -11.15 -16.14
C GLY A 7 -11.09 -11.01 -17.20
N PRO A 8 -11.42 -10.52 -18.42
CA PRO A 8 -10.45 -10.32 -19.49
C PRO A 8 -9.37 -9.31 -19.11
N VAL A 9 -8.12 -9.66 -19.41
CA VAL A 9 -6.95 -8.80 -19.16
C VAL A 9 -6.14 -8.59 -20.44
N GLU A 10 -5.57 -7.39 -20.53
CA GLU A 10 -4.63 -6.99 -21.57
C GLU A 10 -3.20 -7.24 -21.10
N HIS A 11 -2.38 -7.82 -21.96
CA HIS A 11 -0.97 -8.05 -21.67
C HIS A 11 -0.16 -6.81 -22.08
N HIS A 12 0.52 -6.19 -21.13
CA HIS A 12 1.46 -5.11 -21.37
C HIS A 12 2.86 -5.70 -21.57
N GLU A 13 3.17 -6.06 -22.81
CA GLU A 13 4.42 -6.75 -23.20
C GLU A 13 5.70 -6.06 -22.72
N HIS A 14 5.72 -4.74 -22.62
CA HIS A 14 6.90 -3.97 -22.20
C HIS A 14 7.18 -4.05 -20.69
N LEU A 15 6.14 -4.34 -19.89
CA LEU A 15 6.22 -4.41 -18.44
C LEU A 15 6.11 -5.85 -17.91
N GLY A 16 5.82 -6.82 -18.79
CA GLY A 16 5.60 -8.21 -18.40
C GLY A 16 4.41 -8.39 -17.45
N SER A 17 3.44 -7.47 -17.50
CA SER A 17 2.30 -7.41 -16.59
C SER A 17 0.98 -7.53 -17.34
N PHE A 18 -0.06 -7.96 -16.63
CA PHE A 18 -1.43 -7.96 -17.11
C PHE A 18 -2.20 -6.81 -16.49
N ARG A 19 -3.12 -6.20 -17.24
CA ARG A 19 -3.97 -5.13 -16.75
C ARG A 19 -5.42 -5.44 -17.05
N SER A 20 -6.26 -5.27 -16.04
CA SER A 20 -7.71 -5.48 -16.15
C SER A 20 -8.43 -4.27 -16.76
N ALA A 21 -9.65 -4.51 -17.24
CA ALA A 21 -10.63 -3.45 -17.41
C ALA A 21 -10.96 -2.81 -16.04
N PRO A 22 -11.50 -1.57 -16.00
CA PRO A 22 -11.85 -0.95 -14.73
C PRO A 22 -12.85 -1.78 -13.93
N VAL A 23 -12.49 -2.13 -12.69
CA VAL A 23 -13.32 -2.87 -11.74
C VAL A 23 -13.58 -2.03 -10.49
N PRO A 24 -14.78 -2.08 -9.90
CA PRO A 24 -15.04 -1.38 -8.65
C PRO A 24 -14.27 -2.03 -7.51
N VAL A 25 -13.56 -1.22 -6.72
CA VAL A 25 -12.80 -1.68 -5.54
C VAL A 25 -13.42 -1.10 -4.27
N PRO A 26 -14.20 -1.88 -3.50
CA PRO A 26 -15.00 -1.33 -2.39
C PRO A 26 -14.14 -0.71 -1.26
N VAL A 27 -13.01 -1.32 -0.92
CA VAL A 27 -12.06 -0.76 0.07
C VAL A 27 -11.55 0.63 -0.33
N LEU A 28 -11.44 0.92 -1.62
CA LEU A 28 -11.04 2.24 -2.15
C LEU A 28 -12.24 3.18 -2.34
N GLY A 29 -13.36 2.94 -1.65
CA GLY A 29 -14.59 3.72 -1.78
C GLY A 29 -15.42 3.40 -3.03
N GLY A 30 -15.20 2.22 -3.63
CA GLY A 30 -15.90 1.81 -4.86
C GLY A 30 -15.35 2.49 -6.12
N ALA A 31 -14.14 3.06 -6.06
CA ALA A 31 -13.47 3.61 -7.22
C ALA A 31 -13.29 2.54 -8.31
N LEU A 32 -13.42 2.95 -9.57
CA LEU A 32 -13.13 2.09 -10.72
C LEU A 32 -11.62 2.04 -10.93
N CYS A 33 -11.00 0.94 -10.55
CA CYS A 33 -9.56 0.75 -10.62
C CYS A 33 -9.18 -0.22 -11.73
N ARG A 34 -8.01 -0.01 -12.32
CA ARG A 34 -7.40 -0.98 -13.25
C ARG A 34 -6.37 -1.78 -12.47
N ILE A 35 -6.68 -3.03 -12.15
CA ILE A 35 -5.76 -3.90 -11.42
C ILE A 35 -4.66 -4.35 -12.36
N ALA A 36 -3.41 -4.09 -11.98
CA ALA A 36 -2.21 -4.62 -12.61
C ALA A 36 -1.78 -5.92 -11.92
N VAL A 37 -1.30 -6.91 -12.68
CA VAL A 37 -0.84 -8.20 -12.16
C VAL A 37 0.53 -8.51 -12.76
N GLU A 38 1.55 -8.60 -11.91
CA GLU A 38 2.92 -8.92 -12.28
C GLU A 38 3.29 -10.35 -11.88
N GLY A 39 4.05 -11.03 -12.75
CA GLY A 39 4.52 -12.40 -12.48
C GLY A 39 3.40 -13.44 -12.38
N TYR A 40 2.26 -13.19 -13.03
CA TYR A 40 1.11 -14.10 -13.01
C TYR A 40 1.46 -15.48 -13.60
N ASP A 41 1.26 -16.53 -12.81
CA ASP A 41 1.55 -17.92 -13.18
C ASP A 41 0.29 -18.80 -13.27
N GLY A 42 -0.90 -18.22 -13.09
CA GLY A 42 -2.15 -18.97 -13.04
C GLY A 42 -2.41 -19.68 -11.70
N GLY A 43 -1.58 -19.46 -10.68
CA GLY A 43 -1.70 -20.09 -9.37
C GLY A 43 -2.96 -19.66 -8.61
N PRO A 44 -3.57 -20.56 -7.81
CA PRO A 44 -4.78 -20.26 -7.05
C PRO A 44 -4.60 -19.14 -6.02
N ASP A 45 -3.37 -18.91 -5.55
CA ASP A 45 -3.06 -17.86 -4.58
C ASP A 45 -3.30 -16.45 -5.15
N PHE A 46 -3.03 -16.24 -6.45
CA PHE A 46 -3.36 -14.99 -7.13
C PHE A 46 -4.88 -14.76 -7.15
N HIS A 47 -5.64 -15.80 -7.48
CA HIS A 47 -7.10 -15.72 -7.56
C HIS A 47 -7.70 -15.47 -6.18
N ALA A 48 -7.16 -16.13 -5.15
CA ALA A 48 -7.56 -15.94 -3.76
C ALA A 48 -7.28 -14.51 -3.29
N ALA A 49 -6.06 -13.99 -3.53
CA ALA A 49 -5.70 -12.64 -3.13
C ALA A 49 -6.52 -11.56 -3.83
N ILE A 50 -6.74 -11.70 -5.14
CA ILE A 50 -7.61 -10.79 -5.91
C ILE A 50 -9.04 -10.84 -5.35
N GLY A 51 -9.58 -12.03 -5.16
CA GLY A 51 -10.94 -12.21 -4.62
C GLY A 51 -11.11 -11.62 -3.22
N ALA A 52 -10.13 -11.85 -2.34
CA ALA A 52 -10.11 -11.28 -1.00
C ALA A 52 -10.08 -9.75 -1.05
N PHE A 53 -9.19 -9.17 -1.86
CA PHE A 53 -9.04 -7.72 -1.97
C PHE A 53 -10.30 -7.04 -2.50
N LEU A 54 -10.93 -7.60 -3.53
CA LEU A 54 -12.17 -7.07 -4.10
C LEU A 54 -13.38 -7.22 -3.16
N ALA A 55 -13.29 -8.08 -2.14
CA ALA A 55 -14.31 -8.24 -1.12
C ALA A 55 -14.12 -7.32 0.11
N LEU A 56 -12.95 -6.66 0.24
CA LEU A 56 -12.69 -5.73 1.34
C LEU A 56 -13.53 -4.47 1.23
N ASP A 57 -13.93 -3.92 2.37
CA ASP A 57 -14.60 -2.63 2.49
C ASP A 57 -13.70 -1.59 3.19
N ARG A 58 -14.22 -0.35 3.31
CA ARG A 58 -13.46 0.77 3.90
C ARG A 58 -13.07 0.58 5.37
N THR A 59 -13.66 -0.37 6.10
CA THR A 59 -13.31 -0.60 7.51
C THR A 59 -11.85 -0.99 7.67
N VAL A 60 -11.25 -1.62 6.67
CA VAL A 60 -9.82 -1.97 6.65
C VAL A 60 -8.93 -0.72 6.65
N LEU A 61 -9.28 0.29 5.83
CA LEU A 61 -8.55 1.56 5.83
C LEU A 61 -8.72 2.31 7.16
N THR A 62 -9.94 2.33 7.70
CA THR A 62 -10.21 2.94 9.01
C THR A 62 -9.42 2.27 10.14
N ALA A 63 -9.27 0.95 10.09
CA ALA A 63 -8.46 0.21 11.06
C ALA A 63 -6.96 0.53 10.95
N ALA A 64 -6.47 0.87 9.75
CA ALA A 64 -5.08 1.26 9.51
C ALA A 64 -4.80 2.75 9.76
N ALA A 65 -5.82 3.57 9.98
CA ALA A 65 -5.67 5.02 10.17
C ALA A 65 -4.67 5.40 11.30
N PRO A 66 -4.61 4.71 12.46
CA PRO A 66 -3.57 4.96 13.45
C PRO A 66 -2.14 4.75 12.93
N ALA A 67 -1.92 3.72 12.10
CA ALA A 67 -0.60 3.44 11.52
C ALA A 67 -0.20 4.48 10.46
N ILE A 68 -1.17 4.91 9.64
CA ILE A 68 -0.96 6.00 8.66
C ILE A 68 -0.64 7.31 9.37
N PHE A 69 -1.31 7.59 10.50
CA PHE A 69 -1.04 8.78 11.29
C PHE A 69 0.35 8.76 11.95
N GLU A 70 0.81 7.61 12.43
CA GLU A 70 2.19 7.50 12.92
C GLU A 70 3.21 7.70 11.79
N TYR A 71 2.92 7.25 10.55
CA TYR A 71 3.76 7.56 9.39
C TYR A 71 3.83 9.06 9.10
N TYR A 72 2.69 9.75 9.09
CA TYR A 72 2.64 11.20 8.99
C TYR A 72 3.53 11.88 10.05
N ARG A 73 3.39 11.49 11.32
CA ARG A 73 4.16 12.08 12.43
C ARG A 73 5.66 11.91 12.27
N ASP A 74 6.10 10.76 11.78
CA ASP A 74 7.52 10.49 11.52
C ASP A 74 8.08 11.42 10.42
N ILE A 75 7.33 11.64 9.35
CA ILE A 75 7.74 12.59 8.29
C ILE A 75 7.82 14.01 8.84
N ILE A 76 6.81 14.45 9.59
CA ILE A 76 6.80 15.80 10.18
C ILE A 76 7.97 15.99 11.16
N GLU A 77 8.29 14.99 11.97
CA GLU A 77 9.46 15.06 12.87
C GLU A 77 10.78 15.13 12.08
N GLU A 78 10.90 14.39 10.97
CA GLU A 78 12.08 14.44 10.09
C GLU A 78 12.25 15.84 9.46
N VAL A 79 11.17 16.42 8.91
CA VAL A 79 11.15 17.77 8.33
C VAL A 79 11.52 18.83 9.37
N LEU A 80 10.91 18.76 10.56
CA LEU A 80 11.23 19.68 11.67
C LEU A 80 12.68 19.57 12.13
N ALA A 81 13.23 18.34 12.18
CA ALA A 81 14.62 18.12 12.56
C ALA A 81 15.62 18.68 11.52
N CYS A 82 15.26 18.69 10.25
CA CYS A 82 16.04 19.31 9.17
C CYS A 82 15.94 20.84 9.16
N GLY A 83 15.03 21.43 9.94
CA GLY A 83 14.75 22.87 9.94
C GLY A 83 14.00 23.34 8.69
N GLU A 84 13.34 22.42 8.00
CA GLU A 84 12.58 22.64 6.76
C GLU A 84 11.11 22.93 7.10
N GLU A 85 10.84 23.80 8.08
CA GLU A 85 9.48 24.10 8.56
C GLU A 85 8.56 24.64 7.46
N ASP A 86 9.12 25.29 6.44
CA ASP A 86 8.40 25.79 5.27
C ASP A 86 7.86 24.66 4.36
N GLU A 87 8.33 23.41 4.56
CA GLU A 87 7.90 22.20 3.86
C GLU A 87 6.83 21.41 4.65
N LEU A 88 6.26 21.99 5.72
CA LEU A 88 5.11 21.41 6.40
C LEU A 88 3.83 21.67 5.60
N TYR A 89 3.46 20.70 4.77
CA TYR A 89 2.33 20.82 3.84
C TYR A 89 0.96 20.59 4.49
N ALA A 90 0.89 19.90 5.63
CA ALA A 90 -0.37 19.61 6.31
C ALA A 90 -0.22 19.53 7.85
N ASP A 91 -1.22 20.05 8.58
CA ASP A 91 -1.38 19.87 10.02
C ASP A 91 -2.62 19.00 10.30
N ILE A 92 -2.38 17.70 10.53
CA ILE A 92 -3.42 16.70 10.74
C ILE A 92 -3.71 16.54 12.24
N PRO A 93 -4.95 16.83 12.72
CA PRO A 93 -5.26 16.85 14.15
C PRO A 93 -5.19 15.50 14.85
N GLY A 94 -5.30 14.40 14.12
CA GLY A 94 -5.35 13.06 14.69
C GLY A 94 -5.61 11.94 13.68
N PRO A 95 -5.55 10.68 14.14
CA PRO A 95 -5.71 9.51 13.28
C PRO A 95 -7.11 9.36 12.70
N GLY A 96 -8.13 10.01 13.28
CA GLY A 96 -9.49 9.97 12.73
C GLY A 96 -9.66 10.77 11.43
N GLN A 97 -8.74 11.71 11.15
CA GLN A 97 -8.79 12.61 10.00
C GLN A 97 -7.74 12.26 8.93
N VAL A 98 -6.73 11.45 9.25
CA VAL A 98 -5.58 11.23 8.36
C VAL A 98 -5.96 10.72 6.97
N LEU A 99 -7.02 9.91 6.86
CA LEU A 99 -7.49 9.39 5.58
C LEU A 99 -8.08 10.48 4.66
N ASP A 100 -8.51 11.62 5.20
CA ASP A 100 -9.00 12.75 4.42
C ASP A 100 -7.85 13.46 3.66
N TYR A 101 -6.61 13.22 4.07
CA TYR A 101 -5.37 13.76 3.49
C TYR A 101 -4.63 12.72 2.63
N VAL A 102 -5.28 11.58 2.33
CA VAL A 102 -4.72 10.51 1.48
C VAL A 102 -5.54 10.39 0.22
N THR A 103 -4.88 10.58 -0.93
CA THR A 103 -5.46 10.31 -2.24
C THR A 103 -5.13 8.88 -2.66
N LEU A 104 -6.14 8.01 -2.64
CA LEU A 104 -5.98 6.59 -2.99
C LEU A 104 -5.74 6.43 -4.50
N GLY A 105 -4.68 5.70 -4.88
CA GLY A 105 -4.40 5.40 -6.28
C GLY A 105 -5.41 4.46 -6.92
N THR A 106 -5.57 4.57 -8.25
CA THR A 106 -6.54 3.80 -9.03
C THR A 106 -5.95 2.60 -9.76
N GLU A 107 -4.69 2.27 -9.51
CA GLU A 107 -3.98 1.14 -10.13
C GLU A 107 -3.30 0.24 -9.08
N PRO A 108 -4.08 -0.55 -8.31
CA PRO A 108 -3.52 -1.56 -7.43
C PRO A 108 -2.67 -2.57 -8.21
N LEU A 109 -1.51 -2.92 -7.66
CA LEU A 109 -0.59 -3.91 -8.19
C LEU A 109 -0.68 -5.21 -7.41
N VAL A 110 -1.01 -6.31 -8.09
CA VAL A 110 -0.98 -7.67 -7.56
C VAL A 110 0.35 -8.31 -7.95
N VAL A 111 1.13 -8.73 -6.97
CA VAL A 111 2.48 -9.26 -7.20
C VAL A 111 2.80 -10.34 -6.18
N ARG A 112 3.54 -11.38 -6.60
CA ARG A 112 4.10 -12.36 -5.67
C ARG A 112 5.45 -11.89 -5.18
N ASP A 113 5.71 -11.98 -3.88
CA ASP A 113 7.07 -11.76 -3.39
C ASP A 113 8.02 -12.85 -3.94
N SER A 114 9.09 -12.41 -4.60
CA SER A 114 10.05 -13.27 -5.27
C SER A 114 11.14 -13.82 -4.35
N HIS A 115 11.27 -13.29 -3.13
CA HIS A 115 12.43 -13.58 -2.28
C HIS A 115 12.15 -14.58 -1.16
N ASP A 116 11.05 -14.42 -0.42
CA ASP A 116 11.03 -14.92 0.96
C ASP A 116 9.83 -15.85 1.26
N ASP A 117 8.61 -15.32 1.45
CA ASP A 117 7.43 -16.14 1.79
C ASP A 117 6.59 -16.62 0.58
N ARG A 118 6.90 -16.11 -0.62
CA ARG A 118 6.20 -16.42 -1.88
C ARG A 118 4.69 -16.17 -1.87
N ARG A 119 4.19 -15.35 -0.93
CA ARG A 119 2.79 -14.92 -0.88
C ARG A 119 2.49 -13.88 -1.94
N VAL A 120 1.22 -13.73 -2.22
CA VAL A 120 0.70 -12.72 -3.14
C VAL A 120 0.28 -11.49 -2.33
N TYR A 121 0.71 -10.33 -2.78
CA TYR A 121 0.41 -9.05 -2.19
C TYR A 121 -0.41 -8.19 -3.16
N VAL A 122 -1.24 -7.32 -2.61
CA VAL A 122 -1.84 -6.21 -3.35
C VAL A 122 -1.24 -4.92 -2.80
N ARG A 123 -0.57 -4.14 -3.64
CA ARG A 123 -0.01 -2.84 -3.29
C ARG A 123 -0.89 -1.74 -3.88
N VAL A 124 -1.22 -0.74 -3.07
CA VAL A 124 -1.90 0.48 -3.50
C VAL A 124 -0.98 1.64 -3.21
N ALA A 125 -0.40 2.22 -4.25
CA ALA A 125 0.30 3.50 -4.17
C ALA A 125 -0.74 4.61 -4.01
N CYS A 126 -0.49 5.52 -3.09
CA CYS A 126 -1.34 6.65 -2.74
C CYS A 126 -0.49 7.92 -2.71
N ASP A 127 -1.11 9.05 -2.95
CA ASP A 127 -0.52 10.35 -2.66
C ASP A 127 -1.00 10.83 -1.29
N CYS A 128 -0.25 11.71 -0.64
CA CYS A 128 -0.65 12.29 0.64
C CYS A 128 -0.20 13.74 0.76
N ASP A 129 -1.06 14.55 1.39
CA ASP A 129 -0.88 16.01 1.46
C ASP A 129 0.34 16.44 2.28
N TRP A 130 0.97 15.55 3.05
CA TRP A 130 2.15 15.85 3.88
C TRP A 130 3.49 15.42 3.26
N GLU A 131 3.47 14.71 2.12
CA GLU A 131 4.66 14.14 1.48
C GLU A 131 4.42 14.04 -0.03
N GLU A 132 4.72 15.13 -0.74
CA GLU A 132 4.47 15.26 -2.19
C GLU A 132 5.44 14.46 -3.07
N GLU A 133 6.65 14.15 -2.57
CA GLU A 133 7.68 13.51 -3.38
C GLU A 133 7.54 11.98 -3.42
N HIS A 134 7.22 11.36 -2.27
CA HIS A 134 7.29 9.91 -2.12
C HIS A 134 5.94 9.24 -1.90
N GLY A 135 4.89 9.96 -1.51
CA GLY A 135 3.57 9.40 -1.23
C GLY A 135 3.56 8.24 -0.22
N LEU A 136 2.52 7.42 -0.28
CA LEU A 136 2.22 6.36 0.67
C LEU A 136 1.88 5.05 -0.05
N ASP A 137 2.51 3.95 0.34
CA ASP A 137 2.10 2.59 0.00
C ASP A 137 1.23 1.97 1.09
N LEU A 138 0.11 1.38 0.66
CA LEU A 138 -0.70 0.46 1.44
C LEU A 138 -0.56 -0.95 0.86
N VAL A 139 0.00 -1.88 1.62
CA VAL A 139 0.23 -3.25 1.14
C VAL A 139 -0.66 -4.24 1.89
N PHE A 140 -1.41 -5.01 1.12
CA PHE A 140 -2.33 -6.03 1.59
C PHE A 140 -1.74 -7.43 1.35
N ARG A 141 -1.42 -8.15 2.43
CA ARG A 141 -0.96 -9.55 2.33
C ARG A 141 -2.15 -10.46 2.04
N ASP A 142 -1.98 -11.35 1.06
CA ASP A 142 -3.03 -12.26 0.56
C ASP A 142 -4.33 -11.53 0.19
N GLY A 143 -4.23 -10.24 -0.14
CA GLY A 143 -5.36 -9.36 -0.42
C GLY A 143 -6.33 -9.14 0.76
N ALA A 144 -6.00 -9.57 1.98
CA ALA A 144 -6.98 -9.65 3.08
C ALA A 144 -6.78 -8.58 4.17
N ALA A 145 -5.54 -8.23 4.50
CA ALA A 145 -5.22 -7.30 5.57
C ALA A 145 -4.04 -6.42 5.19
N ILE A 146 -4.09 -5.14 5.59
CA ILE A 146 -2.95 -4.23 5.43
C ILE A 146 -1.86 -4.69 6.39
N THR A 147 -0.69 -4.99 5.84
CA THR A 147 0.50 -5.43 6.59
C THR A 147 1.66 -4.45 6.46
N LEU A 148 1.54 -3.44 5.58
CA LEU A 148 2.49 -2.35 5.48
C LEU A 148 1.78 -1.03 5.16
N VAL A 149 2.19 0.00 5.89
CA VAL A 149 2.02 1.42 5.63
C VAL A 149 3.42 2.01 5.55
N GLY A 150 3.75 2.81 4.54
CA GLY A 150 5.07 3.42 4.45
C GLY A 150 5.33 4.14 3.13
N PRO A 151 6.57 4.62 2.88
CA PRO A 151 6.90 5.36 1.67
C PRO A 151 6.72 4.50 0.41
N SER A 152 6.34 5.14 -0.71
CA SER A 152 6.12 4.47 -2.00
C SER A 152 7.43 4.00 -2.65
N THR A 153 7.99 2.91 -2.12
CA THR A 153 9.30 2.37 -2.51
C THR A 153 9.20 1.08 -3.33
N GLY A 154 7.99 0.52 -3.48
CA GLY A 154 7.79 -0.82 -4.04
C GLY A 154 8.09 -1.95 -3.04
N THR A 155 8.34 -1.62 -1.77
CA THR A 155 8.56 -2.61 -0.71
C THR A 155 7.23 -3.28 -0.32
N LEU A 156 7.23 -4.61 -0.21
CA LEU A 156 6.01 -5.39 0.09
C LEU A 156 5.86 -5.76 1.58
N ARG A 157 6.87 -5.52 2.41
CA ARG A 157 6.90 -5.89 3.83
C ARG A 157 7.74 -4.95 4.68
N ASN A 158 7.42 -4.88 5.97
CA ASN A 158 8.29 -4.23 6.94
C ASN A 158 9.59 -5.04 7.06
N LEU A 159 10.68 -4.55 6.47
CA LEU A 159 12.01 -5.12 6.66
C LEU A 159 12.48 -4.80 8.09
N GLY A 160 12.08 -5.61 9.05
CA GLY A 160 12.78 -5.67 10.33
C GLY A 160 14.22 -6.15 10.12
N THR A 161 15.13 -5.81 11.02
CA THR A 161 16.38 -6.56 11.21
C THR A 161 16.04 -8.02 11.46
N PHE A 162 16.03 -8.83 10.39
CA PHE A 162 16.02 -10.29 10.23
C PHE A 162 15.36 -11.26 11.24
N ASP A 163 14.80 -10.86 12.39
CA ASP A 163 14.42 -11.82 13.44
C ASP A 163 13.17 -11.46 14.28
N GLU A 164 12.45 -10.38 13.95
CA GLU A 164 11.21 -10.02 14.68
C GLU A 164 10.09 -9.57 13.73
N LEU A 165 9.74 -10.40 12.75
CA LEU A 165 8.49 -10.22 12.01
C LEU A 165 7.32 -10.66 12.90
N THR A 166 6.73 -9.74 13.66
CA THR A 166 5.37 -9.94 14.14
C THR A 166 4.41 -9.52 13.04
N GLU A 167 3.52 -10.45 12.65
CA GLU A 167 2.53 -10.25 11.58
C GLU A 167 1.58 -9.06 11.84
N ASP A 168 1.59 -8.54 13.07
CA ASP A 168 0.70 -7.49 13.57
C ASP A 168 1.28 -6.06 13.42
N VAL A 169 2.55 -5.90 13.05
CA VAL A 169 3.18 -4.58 12.91
C VAL A 169 3.04 -4.07 11.49
N ILE A 170 2.08 -3.17 11.30
CA ILE A 170 1.73 -2.57 10.00
C ILE A 170 2.62 -1.36 9.67
N TYR A 171 3.04 -0.60 10.67
CA TYR A 171 3.97 0.52 10.51
C TYR A 171 5.10 0.43 11.54
N ARG A 172 6.33 0.71 11.11
CA ARG A 172 7.49 0.87 11.99
C ARG A 172 8.03 2.29 11.89
N ARG A 173 8.11 2.92 13.06
CA ARG A 173 8.81 4.18 13.25
C ARG A 173 10.25 4.04 12.77
N ARG A 174 10.72 5.00 11.97
CA ARG A 174 12.14 5.04 11.59
C ARG A 174 12.97 5.35 12.85
N PRO A 175 14.13 4.71 13.05
CA PRO A 175 15.02 5.13 14.12
C PRO A 175 15.41 6.59 13.89
N SER A 176 15.24 7.43 14.90
CA SER A 176 15.70 8.82 14.87
C SER A 176 17.17 8.84 14.48
N ARG A 177 17.54 9.63 13.47
CA ARG A 177 18.94 9.98 13.21
C ARG A 177 19.44 10.80 14.40
N THR A 178 19.81 10.14 15.50
CA THR A 178 20.70 10.77 16.47
C THR A 178 22.02 10.97 15.77
N GLU A 179 22.37 12.24 15.57
CA GLU A 179 23.65 12.72 15.07
C GLU A 179 24.80 11.94 15.73
N GLY A 180 25.71 11.45 14.89
CA GLY A 180 27.04 10.98 15.29
C GLY A 180 28.09 12.02 14.94
#